data_AF-A0A6L2R6Q3-F1
#
_entry.id   AF-A0A6L2R6Q3-F1
#
_cell.length_a   1.000
_cell.length_b   1.000
_cell.length_c   1.000
_cell.angle_alpha   90.00
_cell.angle_beta   90.00
_cell.angle_gamma   90.00
#
_symmetry.space_group_name_H-M   'P 1'
#
loop_
_entity.id
_entity.type
_entity.pdbx_description
1 polymer ?
#
loop_
_entity_poly.entity_id
_entity_poly.type
_entity_poly.pdbx_seq_one_letter_code
_entity_poly.pdbx_strand_id
1 'polypeptide(L)'
;MKKWFAAACLLGMLSLPVYADDKIDPNDFICAELMSLPLMDADPALFEVLQIDGYVSALLDKTDADAQRMLPLMQQVYNGCQSKPASTVLSLWQAARMAYPDSPNNSAWKADKTTCADYSANEEDGSGFVIWLDGYNRQKNPQALSVLESDDALKAYLEACANRPESLMLEIMQEKTKQ
;
A
#
# COMPACT_ATOMS: atom_id res chain seq x y z
N MET A 1 16.61 -1.07 -58.70
CA MET A 1 16.95 -0.04 -57.69
C MET A 1 15.62 0.49 -57.17
N LYS A 2 15.22 0.45 -55.89
CA LYS A 2 15.94 0.58 -54.62
C LYS A 2 15.05 -0.10 -53.54
N LYS A 3 15.63 -1.04 -52.77
CA LYS A 3 14.99 -1.75 -51.64
C LYS A 3 14.95 -0.82 -50.42
N TRP A 4 13.80 -0.56 -49.82
CA TRP A 4 13.70 0.03 -48.47
C TRP A 4 12.82 -0.87 -47.61
N PHE A 5 13.46 -1.47 -46.60
CA PHE A 5 12.88 -2.30 -45.57
C PHE A 5 12.36 -1.44 -44.41
N ALA A 6 11.36 -2.00 -43.73
CA ALA A 6 11.10 -1.90 -42.29
C ALA A 6 10.75 -0.54 -41.67
N ALA A 7 9.52 -0.47 -41.16
CA ALA A 7 9.32 -0.26 -39.72
C ALA A 7 7.93 -0.80 -39.35
N ALA A 8 7.91 -2.04 -38.87
CA ALA A 8 6.79 -2.61 -38.15
C ALA A 8 6.67 -1.87 -36.81
N CYS A 9 5.80 -0.86 -36.74
CA CYS A 9 5.28 -0.42 -35.45
C CYS A 9 4.28 -1.48 -34.99
N LEU A 10 4.82 -2.45 -34.26
CA LEU A 10 4.12 -3.20 -33.23
C LEU A 10 3.33 -2.21 -32.36
N LEU A 11 2.09 -1.92 -32.77
CA LEU A 11 1.01 -1.60 -31.84
C LEU A 11 0.66 -2.92 -31.13
N GLY A 12 1.61 -3.38 -30.30
CA GLY A 12 1.27 -4.24 -29.19
C GLY A 12 0.36 -3.41 -28.32
N MET A 13 -0.95 -3.57 -28.54
CA MET A 13 -1.93 -3.34 -27.50
C MET A 13 -1.48 -4.21 -26.33
N LEU A 14 -0.68 -3.64 -25.44
CA LEU A 14 -0.53 -4.13 -24.08
C LEU A 14 -1.94 -4.07 -23.50
N SER A 15 -2.67 -5.15 -23.72
CA SER A 15 -3.80 -5.52 -22.92
C SER A 15 -3.18 -5.78 -21.57
N LEU A 16 -3.10 -4.75 -20.73
CA LEU A 16 -2.82 -4.93 -19.33
C LEU A 16 -4.12 -5.46 -18.73
N PRO A 17 -4.19 -6.74 -18.35
CA PRO A 17 -5.26 -7.15 -17.46
C PRO A 17 -4.91 -6.56 -16.10
N VAL A 18 -5.43 -5.38 -15.77
CA VAL A 18 -5.41 -4.88 -14.39
C VAL A 18 -6.53 -5.62 -13.66
N TYR A 19 -6.24 -6.86 -13.28
CA TYR A 19 -6.93 -7.54 -12.21
C TYR A 19 -6.09 -7.36 -10.96
N ALA A 20 -6.77 -7.23 -9.82
CA ALA A 20 -6.21 -7.11 -8.48
C ALA A 20 -5.43 -8.37 -8.08
N ASP A 21 -4.26 -8.53 -8.67
CA ASP A 21 -3.21 -9.48 -8.31
C ASP A 21 -1.97 -8.66 -7.99
N ASP A 22 -1.25 -9.09 -6.96
CA ASP A 22 0.09 -8.66 -6.56
C ASP A 22 0.23 -7.37 -5.73
N LYS A 23 0.72 -7.59 -4.50
CA LYS A 23 1.66 -6.73 -3.78
C LYS A 23 2.42 -5.78 -4.73
N ILE A 24 2.21 -4.47 -4.60
CA ILE A 24 3.04 -3.49 -5.31
C ILE A 24 4.45 -3.43 -4.68
N ASP A 25 5.46 -3.11 -5.47
CA ASP A 25 6.73 -2.59 -4.94
C ASP A 25 6.65 -1.05 -4.88
N PRO A 26 6.56 -0.43 -3.69
CA PRO A 26 6.45 1.01 -3.58
C PRO A 26 7.64 1.78 -4.16
N ASN A 27 8.82 1.16 -4.30
CA ASN A 27 10.00 1.83 -4.87
C ASN A 27 9.91 1.97 -6.40
N ASP A 28 9.24 1.03 -7.05
CA ASP A 28 9.14 0.96 -8.51
C ASP A 28 7.78 1.46 -9.03
N PHE A 29 6.77 1.62 -8.15
CA PHE A 29 5.44 2.08 -8.53
C PHE A 29 5.44 3.54 -9.02
N ILE A 30 5.04 3.76 -10.28
CA ILE A 30 5.11 5.07 -10.95
C ILE A 30 3.75 5.74 -11.12
N CYS A 31 3.79 7.06 -11.35
CA CYS A 31 2.61 7.89 -11.53
C CYS A 31 1.67 7.43 -12.65
N ALA A 32 2.20 6.89 -13.75
CA ALA A 32 1.39 6.35 -14.83
C ALA A 32 0.54 5.16 -14.37
N GLU A 33 1.07 4.31 -13.50
CA GLU A 33 0.35 3.16 -12.93
C GLU A 33 -0.73 3.63 -11.97
N LEU A 34 -0.40 4.54 -11.04
CA LEU A 34 -1.38 5.15 -10.14
C LEU A 34 -2.54 5.80 -10.92
N MET A 35 -2.23 6.53 -12.00
CA MET A 35 -3.24 7.20 -12.83
C MET A 35 -4.10 6.23 -13.64
N SER A 36 -3.65 4.98 -13.81
CA SER A 36 -4.42 3.93 -14.48
C SER A 36 -5.37 3.18 -13.54
N LEU A 37 -5.22 3.34 -12.22
CA LEU A 37 -6.13 2.76 -11.25
C LEU A 37 -7.52 3.40 -11.38
N PRO A 38 -8.60 2.65 -11.16
CA PRO A 38 -9.95 3.18 -11.13
C PRO A 38 -10.19 3.91 -9.80
N LEU A 39 -9.48 5.02 -9.57
CA LEU A 39 -9.50 5.78 -8.30
C LEU A 39 -10.89 6.33 -7.93
N MET A 40 -11.86 6.28 -8.84
CA MET A 40 -13.25 6.71 -8.64
C MET A 40 -14.24 5.54 -8.46
N ASP A 41 -13.80 4.29 -8.62
CA ASP A 41 -14.57 3.09 -8.26
C ASP A 41 -13.97 2.50 -6.97
N ALA A 42 -14.80 2.36 -5.94
CA ALA A 42 -14.42 2.53 -4.55
C ALA A 42 -13.53 1.44 -3.87
N ASP A 43 -13.01 0.43 -4.57
CA ASP A 43 -12.31 -0.70 -3.91
C ASP A 43 -10.87 -0.97 -4.36
N PRO A 44 -10.56 -1.18 -5.67
CA PRO A 44 -9.22 -1.61 -6.08
C PRO A 44 -8.16 -0.58 -5.74
N ALA A 45 -8.42 0.68 -6.10
CA ALA A 45 -7.53 1.81 -5.87
C ALA A 45 -7.12 2.03 -4.41
N LEU A 46 -7.94 1.58 -3.45
CA LEU A 46 -7.66 1.75 -2.02
C LEU A 46 -6.58 0.75 -1.56
N PHE A 47 -6.49 -0.41 -2.20
CA PHE A 47 -5.55 -1.46 -1.83
C PHE A 47 -4.09 -1.05 -2.08
N GLU A 48 -3.74 -0.57 -3.29
CA GLU A 48 -2.37 -0.15 -3.59
C GLU A 48 -1.98 1.09 -2.78
N VAL A 49 -2.88 2.08 -2.67
CA VAL A 49 -2.56 3.32 -1.94
C VAL A 49 -2.35 3.11 -0.44
N LEU A 50 -3.04 2.15 0.18
CA LEU A 50 -2.80 1.80 1.58
C LEU A 50 -1.41 1.16 1.76
N GLN A 51 -0.97 0.31 0.83
CA GLN A 51 0.39 -0.24 0.86
C GLN A 51 1.45 0.87 0.74
N ILE A 52 1.23 1.85 -0.15
CA ILE A 52 2.14 3.01 -0.32
C ILE A 52 2.16 3.85 0.96
N ASP A 53 0.99 4.18 1.52
CA ASP A 53 0.90 5.02 2.70
C ASP A 53 1.56 4.37 3.92
N GLY A 54 1.37 3.06 4.10
CA GLY A 54 2.07 2.28 5.11
C GLY A 54 3.58 2.33 4.97
N TYR A 55 4.07 2.08 3.75
CA TYR A 55 5.50 2.12 3.44
C TYR A 55 6.10 3.52 3.68
N VAL A 56 5.44 4.57 3.21
CA VAL A 56 5.88 5.96 3.43
C VAL A 56 5.82 6.35 4.89
N SER A 57 4.78 5.93 5.62
CA SER A 57 4.67 6.21 7.05
C SER A 57 5.83 5.61 7.83
N ALA A 58 6.25 4.39 7.48
CA ALA A 58 7.45 3.77 8.05
C ALA A 58 8.76 4.50 7.69
N LEU A 59 8.91 5.00 6.45
CA LEU A 59 10.02 5.86 6.04
C LEU A 59 10.10 7.16 6.85
N LEU A 60 8.96 7.67 7.29
CA LEU A 60 8.84 8.94 8.03
C LEU A 60 8.70 8.76 9.55
N ASP A 61 8.87 7.53 10.06
CA ASP A 61 8.66 7.17 11.47
C ASP A 61 7.28 7.60 12.03
N LYS A 62 6.26 7.58 11.17
CA LYS A 62 4.87 7.84 11.54
C LYS A 62 4.13 6.52 11.74
N THR A 63 3.49 6.33 12.89
CA THR A 63 2.84 5.06 13.21
C THR A 63 1.34 5.05 12.98
N ASP A 64 0.71 6.19 12.68
CA ASP A 64 -0.73 6.33 12.54
C ASP A 64 -1.23 6.01 11.12
N ALA A 65 -2.13 5.04 11.01
CA ALA A 65 -2.94 4.81 9.83
C ALA A 65 -4.25 5.59 9.98
N ASP A 66 -4.47 6.65 9.18
CA ASP A 66 -5.65 7.53 9.32
C ASP A 66 -6.47 7.55 8.02
N ALA A 67 -7.63 6.88 8.06
CA ALA A 67 -8.56 6.82 6.94
C ALA A 67 -9.05 8.22 6.50
N GLN A 68 -9.20 9.17 7.43
CA GLN A 68 -9.66 10.53 7.10
C GLN A 68 -8.62 11.30 6.26
N ARG A 69 -7.36 10.88 6.30
CA ARG A 69 -6.26 11.49 5.53
C ARG A 69 -6.11 10.91 4.14
N MET A 70 -6.63 9.70 3.88
CA MET A 70 -6.37 9.00 2.63
C MET A 70 -6.85 9.77 1.40
N LEU A 71 -8.11 10.22 1.41
CA LEU A 71 -8.67 10.97 0.28
C LEU A 71 -7.89 12.25 -0.07
N PRO A 72 -7.59 13.16 0.87
CA PRO A 72 -6.81 14.36 0.55
C PRO A 72 -5.37 14.04 0.12
N LEU A 73 -4.73 13.01 0.69
CA LEU A 73 -3.40 12.55 0.23
C LEU A 73 -3.44 12.06 -1.22
N MET A 74 -4.38 11.15 -1.53
CA MET A 74 -4.57 10.62 -2.87
C MET A 74 -4.77 11.74 -3.89
N GLN A 75 -5.63 12.71 -3.58
CA GLN A 75 -5.88 13.84 -4.47
C GLN A 75 -4.61 14.67 -4.75
N GLN A 76 -3.82 14.96 -3.72
CA GLN A 76 -2.58 15.72 -3.86
C GLN A 76 -1.55 14.97 -4.72
N VAL A 77 -1.38 13.67 -4.47
CA VAL A 77 -0.45 12.82 -5.22
C VAL A 77 -0.89 12.68 -6.67
N TYR A 78 -2.19 12.44 -6.92
CA TYR A 78 -2.75 12.34 -8.27
C TYR A 78 -2.50 13.62 -9.08
N ASN A 79 -2.73 14.79 -8.47
CA ASN A 79 -2.45 16.08 -9.09
C ASN A 79 -0.95 16.25 -9.42
N GLY A 80 -0.06 15.81 -8.53
CA GLY A 80 1.38 15.77 -8.80
C GLY A 80 1.73 14.87 -9.99
N CYS A 81 1.11 13.70 -10.05
CA CYS A 81 1.35 12.70 -11.08
C CYS A 81 0.95 13.14 -12.49
N GLN A 82 -0.12 13.94 -12.65
CA GLN A 82 -0.54 14.47 -13.96
C GLN A 82 0.57 15.21 -14.70
N SER A 83 1.47 15.88 -13.96
CA SER A 83 2.58 16.63 -14.55
C SER A 83 3.84 15.79 -14.81
N LYS A 84 3.93 14.59 -14.24
CA LYS A 84 5.15 13.77 -14.19
C LYS A 84 4.84 12.26 -14.19
N PRO A 85 4.27 11.69 -15.27
CA PRO A 85 3.81 10.30 -15.29
C PRO A 85 4.91 9.25 -15.07
N ALA A 86 6.17 9.59 -15.36
CA ALA A 86 7.32 8.68 -15.14
C ALA A 86 7.98 8.81 -13.75
N SER A 87 7.51 9.72 -12.88
CA SER A 87 8.04 9.83 -11.51
C SER A 87 7.49 8.73 -10.61
N THR A 88 8.26 8.33 -9.61
CA THR A 88 7.81 7.38 -8.59
C THR A 88 6.74 8.02 -7.71
N VAL A 89 5.68 7.27 -7.44
CA VAL A 89 4.60 7.71 -6.55
C VAL A 89 5.12 7.96 -5.14
N LEU A 90 6.05 7.12 -4.69
CA LEU A 90 6.67 7.20 -3.36
C LEU A 90 7.19 8.61 -3.02
N SER A 91 7.89 9.26 -3.96
CA SER A 91 8.48 10.58 -3.74
C SER A 91 7.41 11.67 -3.54
N LEU A 92 6.32 11.60 -4.32
CA LEU A 92 5.19 12.52 -4.20
C LEU A 92 4.37 12.24 -2.94
N TRP A 93 4.19 10.97 -2.61
CA TRP A 93 3.46 10.53 -1.42
C TRP A 93 4.18 10.93 -0.14
N GLN A 94 5.50 10.79 -0.09
CA GLN A 94 6.33 11.25 1.03
C GLN A 94 6.19 12.76 1.24
N ALA A 95 6.27 13.55 0.16
CA ALA A 95 6.08 15.00 0.23
C ALA A 95 4.67 15.37 0.72
N ALA A 96 3.64 14.67 0.25
CA ALA A 96 2.27 14.86 0.70
C ALA A 96 2.11 14.49 2.19
N ARG A 97 2.59 13.31 2.61
CA ARG A 97 2.48 12.81 3.98
C ARG A 97 3.16 13.72 5.01
N MET A 98 4.27 14.37 4.66
CA MET A 98 4.93 15.37 5.52
C MET A 98 4.12 16.65 5.69
N ALA A 99 3.27 17.00 4.71
CA ALA A 99 2.43 18.20 4.77
C ALA A 99 1.21 18.04 5.69
N TYR A 100 0.85 16.81 6.06
CA TYR A 100 -0.23 16.53 6.99
C TYR A 100 0.31 16.23 8.38
N PRO A 101 -0.21 16.90 9.43
CA PRO A 101 0.15 16.57 10.80
C PRO A 101 -0.33 15.17 11.15
N ASP A 102 0.25 14.60 12.21
CA ASP A 102 -0.27 13.38 12.81
C ASP A 102 -1.71 13.59 13.25
N SER A 103 -2.53 12.54 13.17
CA SER A 103 -3.98 12.67 13.32
C SER A 103 -4.33 13.30 14.68
N PRO A 104 -5.02 14.46 14.70
CA PRO A 104 -5.39 15.12 15.95
C PRO A 104 -6.38 14.29 16.77
N ASN A 105 -7.08 13.36 16.13
CA ASN A 105 -8.07 12.48 16.74
C ASN A 105 -7.48 11.16 17.25
N ASN A 106 -6.14 11.02 17.22
CA ASN A 106 -5.42 9.86 17.71
C ASN A 106 -5.97 8.56 17.09
N SER A 107 -5.71 8.34 15.79
CA SER A 107 -6.19 7.16 15.05
C SER A 107 -6.19 5.89 15.91
N ALA A 108 -7.29 5.14 15.85
CA ALA A 108 -7.45 3.85 16.52
C ALA A 108 -6.39 2.83 16.06
N TRP A 109 -5.85 3.02 14.85
CA TRP A 109 -4.93 2.09 14.19
C TRP A 109 -3.51 2.66 14.18
N LYS A 110 -2.61 1.99 14.92
CA LYS A 110 -1.23 2.41 15.11
C LYS A 110 -0.29 1.21 15.07
N ALA A 111 0.75 1.29 14.25
CA ALA A 111 1.75 0.23 14.10
C ALA A 111 2.38 -0.22 15.43
N ASP A 112 2.59 0.71 16.35
CA ASP A 112 3.29 0.53 17.62
C ASP A 112 2.38 0.27 18.82
N LYS A 113 1.05 0.24 18.63
CA LYS A 113 0.09 0.11 19.74
C LYS A 113 -1.05 -0.86 19.49
N THR A 114 -1.45 -1.06 18.24
CA THR A 114 -2.61 -1.92 17.94
C THR A 114 -2.27 -3.37 18.26
N THR A 115 -3.00 -3.92 19.22
CA THR A 115 -2.95 -5.33 19.60
C THR A 115 -3.87 -6.17 18.72
N CYS A 116 -3.68 -7.49 18.77
CA CYS A 116 -4.60 -8.42 18.14
C CYS A 116 -6.02 -8.35 18.72
N ALA A 117 -6.16 -8.10 20.02
CA ALA A 117 -7.46 -7.89 20.65
C ALA A 117 -8.18 -6.64 20.11
N ASP A 118 -7.46 -5.53 19.92
CA ASP A 118 -8.02 -4.29 19.36
C ASP A 118 -8.59 -4.53 17.96
N TYR A 119 -7.88 -5.31 17.14
CA TYR A 119 -8.33 -5.70 15.80
C TYR A 119 -9.52 -6.64 15.83
N SER A 120 -9.46 -7.73 16.60
CA SER A 120 -10.58 -8.68 16.72
C SER A 120 -11.87 -8.02 17.20
N ALA A 121 -11.77 -6.92 17.98
CA ALA A 121 -12.94 -6.17 18.41
C ALA A 121 -13.61 -5.35 17.30
N ASN A 122 -12.89 -4.99 16.23
CA ASN A 122 -13.36 -4.13 15.14
C ASN A 122 -12.77 -4.54 13.77
N GLU A 123 -12.91 -5.81 13.39
CA GLU A 123 -12.25 -6.35 12.18
C GLU A 123 -12.68 -5.64 10.88
N GLU A 124 -13.97 -5.28 10.76
CA GLU A 124 -14.52 -4.58 9.60
C GLU A 124 -13.81 -3.23 9.37
N ASP A 125 -13.69 -2.43 10.42
CA ASP A 125 -13.01 -1.13 10.43
C ASP A 125 -11.47 -1.26 10.39
N GLY A 126 -10.93 -2.43 10.72
CA GLY A 126 -9.50 -2.72 10.80
C GLY A 126 -8.90 -3.33 9.54
N SER A 127 -9.72 -3.78 8.60
CA SER A 127 -9.28 -4.44 7.36
C SER A 127 -8.25 -3.61 6.56
N GLY A 128 -8.51 -2.30 6.40
CA GLY A 128 -7.59 -1.36 5.75
C GLY A 128 -6.27 -1.18 6.52
N PHE A 129 -6.28 -1.32 7.84
CA PHE A 129 -5.07 -1.25 8.65
C PHE A 129 -4.14 -2.43 8.39
N VAL A 130 -4.66 -3.64 8.11
CA VAL A 130 -3.81 -4.80 7.77
C VAL A 130 -3.01 -4.53 6.49
N ILE A 131 -3.65 -3.92 5.48
CA ILE A 131 -3.01 -3.58 4.21
C ILE A 131 -1.92 -2.53 4.41
N TRP A 132 -2.24 -1.49 5.17
CA TRP A 132 -1.30 -0.44 5.54
C TRP A 132 -0.12 -1.00 6.36
N LEU A 133 -0.40 -1.90 7.30
CA LEU A 133 0.60 -2.47 8.21
C LEU A 133 1.57 -3.39 7.46
N ASP A 134 1.10 -4.12 6.43
CA ASP A 134 1.97 -4.88 5.54
C ASP A 134 2.98 -3.98 4.81
N GLY A 135 2.51 -2.87 4.23
CA GLY A 135 3.39 -1.86 3.62
C GLY A 135 4.39 -1.28 4.61
N TYR A 136 3.93 -0.96 5.82
CA TYR A 136 4.78 -0.47 6.93
C TYR A 136 5.88 -1.48 7.29
N ASN A 137 5.51 -2.75 7.46
CA ASN A 137 6.43 -3.82 7.80
C ASN A 137 7.48 -4.05 6.70
N ARG A 138 7.06 -4.07 5.43
CA ARG A 138 7.99 -4.25 4.29
C ARG A 138 9.01 -3.13 4.16
N GLN A 139 8.69 -1.92 4.59
CA GLN A 139 9.67 -0.84 4.67
C GLN A 139 10.69 -1.10 5.79
N LYS A 140 10.22 -1.43 7.00
CA LYS A 140 11.10 -1.67 8.16
C LYS A 140 11.96 -2.92 7.98
N ASN A 141 11.44 -3.90 7.25
CA ASN A 141 12.07 -5.18 6.96
C ASN A 141 12.04 -5.45 5.44
N PRO A 142 13.00 -4.93 4.66
CA PRO A 142 12.98 -5.04 3.18
C PRO A 142 13.02 -6.47 2.64
N GLN A 143 13.41 -7.45 3.46
CA GLN A 143 13.40 -8.88 3.12
C GLN A 143 12.11 -9.59 3.56
N ALA A 144 11.19 -8.92 4.24
CA ALA A 144 9.95 -9.54 4.68
C ALA A 144 9.09 -9.94 3.46
N LEU A 145 8.51 -11.14 3.53
CA LEU A 145 7.41 -11.52 2.66
C LEU A 145 6.17 -10.66 2.96
N SER A 146 5.17 -10.69 2.09
CA SER A 146 3.90 -9.99 2.35
C SER A 146 2.88 -10.94 2.92
N VAL A 147 2.12 -10.52 3.93
CA VAL A 147 0.94 -11.29 4.37
C VAL A 147 -0.20 -11.20 3.35
N LEU A 148 -0.10 -10.28 2.38
CA LEU A 148 -1.07 -10.08 1.30
C LEU A 148 -0.70 -10.84 0.02
N GLU A 149 0.36 -11.66 0.04
CA GLU A 149 0.81 -12.42 -1.13
C GLU A 149 -0.19 -13.52 -1.54
N SER A 150 -1.01 -13.98 -0.60
CA SER A 150 -2.11 -14.92 -0.87
C SER A 150 -3.13 -14.92 0.26
N ASP A 151 -4.34 -15.39 -0.03
CA ASP A 151 -5.39 -15.60 0.97
C ASP A 151 -4.93 -16.52 2.11
N ASP A 152 -4.15 -17.56 1.80
CA ASP A 152 -3.61 -18.48 2.80
C ASP A 152 -2.60 -17.79 3.73
N ALA A 153 -1.74 -16.91 3.20
CA ALA A 153 -0.80 -16.12 4.00
C ALA A 153 -1.55 -15.14 4.92
N LEU A 154 -2.55 -14.44 4.38
CA LEU A 154 -3.38 -13.52 5.14
C LEU A 154 -4.12 -14.25 6.26
N LYS A 155 -4.75 -15.38 5.94
CA LYS A 155 -5.44 -16.23 6.91
C LYS A 155 -4.51 -16.73 8.01
N ALA A 156 -3.32 -17.23 7.65
CA ALA A 156 -2.35 -17.72 8.63
C ALA A 156 -1.85 -16.61 9.57
N TYR A 157 -1.77 -15.37 9.08
CA TYR A 157 -1.48 -14.19 9.89
C TYR A 157 -2.63 -13.87 10.87
N LEU A 158 -3.86 -13.75 10.36
CA LEU A 158 -5.03 -13.41 11.17
C LEU A 158 -5.32 -14.49 12.22
N GLU A 159 -5.19 -15.78 11.88
CA GLU A 159 -5.33 -16.88 12.83
C GLU A 159 -4.26 -16.83 13.94
N ALA A 160 -3.01 -16.48 13.61
CA ALA A 160 -1.96 -16.34 14.61
C ALA A 160 -2.18 -15.13 15.53
N CYS A 161 -2.82 -14.08 15.02
CA CYS A 161 -3.21 -12.90 15.78
C CYS A 161 -4.36 -13.21 16.73
N ALA A 162 -5.41 -13.89 16.26
CA ALA A 162 -6.55 -14.33 17.07
C ALA A 162 -6.12 -15.23 18.26
N ASN A 163 -5.06 -16.01 18.10
CA ASN A 163 -4.53 -16.87 19.17
C ASN A 163 -3.62 -16.13 20.18
N ARG A 164 -3.29 -14.86 19.93
CA ARG A 164 -2.37 -14.05 20.77
C ARG A 164 -2.91 -12.62 20.95
N PRO A 165 -4.04 -12.46 21.66
CA PRO A 165 -4.76 -11.18 21.75
C PRO A 165 -3.92 -10.01 22.29
N GLU A 166 -3.00 -10.27 23.23
CA GLU A 166 -2.16 -9.25 23.87
C GLU A 166 -0.95 -8.82 23.02
N SER A 167 -0.64 -9.55 21.94
CA SER A 167 0.50 -9.23 21.07
C SER A 167 0.17 -8.09 20.12
N LEU A 168 1.18 -7.31 19.74
CA LEU A 168 1.02 -6.32 18.68
C LEU A 168 0.81 -7.02 17.34
N MET A 169 -0.12 -6.51 16.53
CA MET A 169 -0.31 -7.01 15.16
C MET A 169 0.98 -7.00 14.35
N LEU A 170 1.79 -5.95 14.52
CA LEU A 170 3.08 -5.80 13.83
C LEU A 170 4.06 -6.92 14.22
N GLU A 171 4.09 -7.33 15.49
CA GLU A 171 4.97 -8.42 15.94
C GLU A 171 4.56 -9.76 15.30
N ILE A 172 3.25 -10.05 15.27
CA ILE A 172 2.71 -11.25 14.61
C ILE A 172 3.07 -11.23 13.12
N MET A 173 2.90 -10.09 12.46
CA MET A 173 3.20 -9.92 11.04
C MET A 173 4.69 -10.14 10.77
N GLN A 174 5.56 -9.54 11.58
CA GLN A 174 7.01 -9.71 11.48
C GLN A 174 7.43 -11.17 11.67
N GLU A 175 6.77 -11.93 12.53
CA GLU A 175 7.05 -13.37 12.67
C GLU A 175 6.59 -14.18 11.46
N LYS A 176 5.43 -13.87 10.90
CA LYS A 176 4.84 -14.60 9.77
C LYS A 176 5.49 -14.31 8.43
N THR A 177 6.21 -13.20 8.33
CA THR A 177 6.84 -12.72 7.10
C THR A 177 8.35 -12.94 7.07
N LYS A 178 8.91 -13.67 8.06
CA LYS A 178 10.34 -14.06 8.02
C LYS A 178 10.58 -15.02 6.86
N GLN A 179 11.65 -14.76 6.11
CA GLN A 179 12.24 -15.73 5.18
C GLN A 179 12.96 -16.84 5.93
#